data_AF-A0AAV0HIH9-F1
#
_entry.id   AF-A0AAV0HIH9-F1
#
_cell.length_a   1.000
_cell.length_b   1.000
_cell.length_c   1.000
_cell.angle_alpha   90.00
_cell.angle_beta   90.00
_cell.angle_gamma   90.00
#
_symmetry.space_group_name_H-M   'P 1'
#
loop_
_entity.id
_entity.type
_entity.pdbx_description
1 polymer ?
#
loop_
_entity_poly.entity_id
_entity_poly.type
_entity_poly.pdbx_seq_one_letter_code
_entity_poly.pdbx_strand_id
1 'polypeptide(L)' 'MAEKLAPEKRHSFVHNGNTVFEWDQTLDEVNMYIKRPMEVRPQQFHCVIRSNHLTFGIKGSPPFLDVGSGFCTLSRFD' A
#
# COMPACT_ATOMS: atom_id res chain seq x y z
N MET A 1 -24.35 -17.09 10.69
CA MET A 1 -24.29 -16.46 9.36
C MET A 1 -23.59 -15.14 9.55
N ALA A 2 -22.31 -15.03 9.19
CA ALA A 2 -21.51 -13.82 9.38
C ALA A 2 -21.33 -13.14 8.02
N GLU A 3 -21.69 -11.88 7.99
CA GLU A 3 -21.86 -11.05 6.81
C GLU A 3 -20.55 -10.92 6.01
N LYS A 4 -20.68 -11.15 4.72
CA LYS A 4 -19.65 -11.02 3.69
C LYS A 4 -19.32 -9.54 3.52
N LEU A 5 -18.31 -9.03 4.23
CA LEU A 5 -17.86 -7.63 4.16
C LEU A 5 -16.34 -7.49 3.97
N ALA A 6 -15.76 -8.29 3.07
CA ALA A 6 -14.48 -7.92 2.46
C ALA A 6 -14.70 -7.94 0.94
N PRO A 7 -14.31 -6.90 0.19
CA PRO A 7 -14.24 -7.04 -1.26
C PRO A 7 -13.31 -8.21 -1.58
N GLU A 8 -13.79 -9.20 -2.34
CA GLU A 8 -13.06 -10.44 -2.64
C GLU A 8 -11.76 -10.21 -3.43
N LYS A 9 -11.55 -9.00 -3.99
CA LYS A 9 -10.37 -8.63 -4.78
C LYS A 9 -9.43 -7.76 -3.97
N ARG A 10 -8.37 -8.39 -3.45
CA ARG A 10 -7.17 -7.68 -2.99
C ARG A 10 -6.41 -7.17 -4.22
N HIS A 11 -6.04 -5.89 -4.21
CA HIS A 11 -5.21 -5.32 -5.25
C HIS A 11 -3.73 -5.58 -4.93
N SER A 12 -2.91 -5.78 -5.95
CA SER A 12 -1.46 -5.95 -5.77
C SER A 12 -0.70 -5.12 -6.79
N PHE A 13 0.34 -4.44 -6.34
CA PHE A 13 1.27 -3.73 -7.21
C PHE A 13 2.52 -4.59 -7.38
N VAL A 14 2.75 -5.03 -8.61
CA VAL A 14 3.91 -5.85 -8.97
C VAL A 14 4.90 -4.98 -9.72
N HIS A 15 6.13 -4.93 -9.23
CA HIS A 15 7.24 -4.24 -9.88
C HIS A 15 8.37 -5.24 -10.13
N ASN A 16 8.82 -5.35 -11.38
CA ASN A 16 9.86 -6.31 -11.79
C ASN A 16 9.57 -7.77 -11.36
N GLY A 17 8.31 -8.20 -11.44
CA GLY A 17 7.90 -9.55 -11.04
C GLY A 17 7.76 -9.78 -9.53
N ASN A 18 8.07 -8.78 -8.70
CA ASN A 18 7.90 -8.85 -7.26
C ASN A 18 6.68 -8.02 -6.82
N THR A 19 5.78 -8.63 -6.05
CA THR A 19 4.70 -7.90 -5.37
C THR A 19 5.30 -6.96 -4.33
N VAL A 20 5.24 -5.66 -4.58
CA VAL A 20 5.79 -4.62 -3.71
C VAL A 20 4.86 -4.37 -2.53
N PHE A 21 3.56 -4.23 -2.82
CA PHE A 21 2.52 -4.05 -1.81
C PHE A 21 1.17 -4.54 -2.32
N GLU A 22 0.31 -4.91 -1.38
CA GLU A 22 -1.07 -5.34 -1.60
C GLU A 22 -1.99 -4.39 -0.83
N TRP A 23 -3.18 -4.09 -1.33
CA TRP A 23 -4.15 -3.31 -0.58
C TRP A 23 -5.58 -3.79 -0.76
N ASP A 24 -6.37 -3.63 0.29
CA ASP A 24 -7.83 -3.68 0.23
C ASP A 24 -8.40 -2.32 0.63
N GLN A 25 -9.54 -1.99 0.04
CA GLN A 25 -10.23 -0.73 0.27
C GLN A 25 -11.68 -1.03 0.62
N THR A 26 -12.15 -0.46 1.72
CA THR A 26 -13.58 -0.34 2.04
C THR A 26 -14.04 1.10 1.80
N LEU A 27 -15.29 1.42 2.15
CA LEU A 27 -15.80 2.80 2.02
C LEU A 27 -15.15 3.77 3.01
N ASP A 28 -14.68 3.28 4.15
CA ASP A 28 -14.17 4.11 5.25
C ASP A 28 -12.65 4.01 5.40
N GLU A 29 -12.06 2.88 5.01
CA GLU A 29 -10.68 2.55 5.31
C GLU A 29 -9.94 1.89 4.13
N VAL A 30 -8.62 2.09 4.10
CA VAL A 30 -7.72 1.45 3.14
C VAL A 30 -6.64 0.72 3.92
N ASN A 31 -6.59 -0.60 3.77
CA ASN A 31 -5.58 -1.45 4.39
C ASN A 31 -4.46 -1.74 3.39
N MET A 32 -3.23 -1.41 3.75
CA MET A 32 -2.04 -1.71 2.94
C MET A 32 -1.15 -2.75 3.62
N TYR A 33 -0.76 -3.76 2.86
CA TYR A 33 0.10 -4.85 3.29
C TYR A 33 1.39 -4.83 2.49
N ILE A 34 2.49 -4.79 3.21
CA ILE A 34 3.82 -4.66 2.62
C ILE A 34 4.65 -5.81 3.16
N LYS A 35 5.12 -6.68 2.27
CA LYS A 35 6.02 -7.76 2.68
C LYS A 35 7.36 -7.15 3.04
N ARG A 36 7.83 -7.46 4.24
CA ARG A 36 9.14 -7.03 4.71
C ARG A 36 10.23 -7.73 3.86
N PRO A 37 11.12 -6.99 3.19
CA PRO A 37 12.32 -7.60 2.66
C PRO A 37 13.20 -8.09 3.81
N MET A 38 13.79 -9.28 3.68
CA MET A 38 14.48 -9.99 4.78
C MET A 38 15.59 -9.19 5.47
N GLU A 39 16.14 -8.16 4.81
CA GLU A 39 17.29 -7.39 5.28
C GLU A 39 16.94 -6.12 6.07
N VAL A 40 15.65 -5.77 6.18
CA VAL A 40 15.24 -4.45 6.69
C VAL A 40 14.66 -4.52 8.10
N ARG A 41 15.23 -3.74 9.02
CA ARG A 41 14.74 -3.62 10.40
C ARG A 41 13.52 -2.69 10.47
N PRO A 42 12.57 -2.95 11.39
CA PRO A 42 11.35 -2.17 11.50
C PRO A 42 11.59 -0.66 11.73
N GLN A 43 12.63 -0.30 12.48
CA GLN A 43 13.00 1.10 12.76
C GLN A 43 13.53 1.87 11.54
N GLN A 44 13.89 1.17 10.47
CA GLN A 44 14.36 1.80 9.24
C GLN A 44 13.21 2.20 8.32
N PHE A 45 11.99 1.69 8.55
CA PHE A 45 10.83 2.12 7.78
C PHE A 45 10.46 3.55 8.15
N HIS A 46 10.19 4.33 7.11
CA HIS A 46 9.66 5.67 7.20
C HIS A 46 8.29 5.66 6.54
N CYS A 47 7.25 5.83 7.37
CA CYS A 47 5.87 5.91 6.94
C CYS A 47 5.29 7.24 7.40
N VAL A 48 4.78 8.03 6.45
CA VAL A 48 4.12 9.31 6.70
C VAL A 48 2.77 9.28 6.03
N ILE A 49 1.72 9.29 6.85
CA ILE A 49 0.33 9.32 6.41
C ILE A 49 -0.18 10.74 6.64
N ARG A 50 -0.56 11.42 5.57
CA ARG A 50 -1.25 12.72 5.58
C ARG A 50 -2.62 12.55 4.93
N SER A 51 -3.52 13.51 5.17
CA SER A 51 -4.91 13.46 4.70
C SER A 51 -5.06 13.19 3.19
N ASN A 52 -4.09 13.64 2.39
CA ASN A 52 -4.10 13.52 0.94
C ASN A 52 -2.78 12.98 0.38
N HIS A 53 -1.91 12.43 1.23
CA HIS A 53 -0.59 11.99 0.80
C HIS A 53 -0.08 10.84 1.66
N LEU A 54 0.40 9.79 1.03
CA LEU A 54 1.03 8.67 1.70
C LEU A 54 2.44 8.49 1.15
N THR A 55 3.41 8.53 2.05
CA THR A 55 4.81 8.21 1.73
C THR A 55 5.25 7.01 2.56
N PHE A 56 5.71 5.96 1.90
CA PHE A 56 6.23 4.77 2.55
C PHE A 56 7.57 4.37 1.92
N GLY A 57 8.58 4.10 2.75
CA GLY A 57 9.89 3.67 2.27
C GLY A 57 10.87 3.33 3.38
N ILE A 58 12.13 3.22 3.00
CA ILE A 58 13.25 3.04 3.94
C ILE A 58 13.95 4.39 4.12
N LYS A 59 14.23 4.76 5.36
CA LYS A 59 14.98 5.96 5.70
C LYS A 59 16.34 5.95 5.02
N GLY A 60 16.59 6.93 4.15
CA GLY A 60 17.84 7.07 3.39
C GLY A 60 17.82 6.44 1.99
N SER A 61 16.73 5.80 1.58
CA SER A 61 16.49 5.30 0.23
C SER A 61 15.30 6.02 -0.41
N PRO A 62 15.14 5.95 -1.76
CA PRO A 62 13.93 6.41 -2.41
C PRO A 62 12.68 5.73 -1.80
N PRO A 63 11.58 6.46 -1.60
CA PRO A 63 10.35 5.87 -1.09
C PRO A 63 9.81 4.82 -2.06
N PHE A 64 9.30 3.73 -1.51
CA PHE A 64 8.64 2.67 -2.28
C PHE A 64 7.27 3.10 -2.78
N LEU A 65 6.60 3.92 -1.99
CA LEU A 65 5.29 4.49 -2.29
C LEU A 65 5.38 5.98 -2.01
N ASP A 66 5.12 6.80 -3.03
CA ASP A 66 4.95 8.23 -2.87
C ASP A 66 3.77 8.65 -3.71
N VAL A 67 2.66 8.94 -3.03
CA VAL A 67 1.37 9.05 -3.68
C VAL A 67 0.51 10.11 -3.02
N GLY A 68 0.08 11.06 -3.84
CA GLY A 68 -0.86 12.09 -3.45
C GLY A 68 -2.32 11.69 -3.65
N SER A 69 -3.20 12.69 -3.61
CA SER A 69 -4.65 12.63 -3.76
C SER A 69 -5.16 11.95 -5.04
N GLY A 70 -4.27 11.49 -5.91
CA GLY A 70 -4.57 10.71 -7.10
C GLY A 70 -4.63 9.19 -6.88
N PHE A 71 -4.62 8.66 -5.66
CA PHE A 71 -4.73 7.20 -5.44
C PHE A 71 -5.99 6.59 -6.08
N CYS A 72 -7.06 7.39 -6.21
CA CYS A 72 -8.29 7.04 -6.93
C CYS A 72 -8.10 6.80 -8.44
N THR A 73 -6.98 7.24 -9.03
CA THR A 73 -6.69 7.06 -10.46
C THR A 73 -6.01 5.71 -10.74
N LEU A 74 -5.37 5.07 -9.75
CA LEU A 74 -4.74 3.75 -9.93
C LEU A 74 -5.74 2.60 -9.90
N SER A 75 -6.94 2.80 -9.37
CA SER A 75 -8.05 1.83 -9.43
C SER A 75 -8.87 1.91 -10.73
N ARG A 76 -8.46 2.74 -11.71
CA ARG A 76 -9.22 3.00 -12.96
C ARG A 76 -8.63 2.34 -14.23
N PHE A 77 -7.73 1.37 -14.09
CA PHE A 77 -7.31 0.50 -15.20
C PHE A 77 -7.42 -0.96 -14.78
N ASP A 78 -8.64 -1.51 -14.93
CA ASP A 78 -8.83 -2.89 -15.41
C ASP A 78 -8.82 -2.82 -16.95
#